data_AF-A0A917BTM2-F1
#
_entry.id   AF-A0A917BTM2-F1
#
_cell.length_a   1.000
_cell.length_b   1.000
_cell.length_c   1.000
_cell.angle_alpha   90.00
_cell.angle_beta   90.00
_cell.angle_gamma   90.00
#
_symmetry.space_group_name_H-M   'P 1'
#
loop_
_entity.id
_entity.type
_entity.pdbx_description
1 polymer ?
#
loop_
_entity_poly.entity_id
_entity_poly.type
_entity_poly.pdbx_seq_one_letter_code
_entity_poly.pdbx_strand_id
1 'polypeptide(L)'
;MAKKKTSPSKIERELTATTEKLRARLAKAEAKAEKWKSQAKDAQKSAVALEKKLARQVDRADKAKQKAKADRKARKVVEAAVEQNAQERTEAADAGAGASVVPATEQVPDESWTVTRLRAEARAQGVAGYSRKTKAQLLASLR
;
A
#
# COMPACT_ATOMS: atom_id res chain seq x y z
N MET A 1 26.51 33.05 -83.98
CA MET A 1 26.18 32.65 -82.59
C MET A 1 27.32 33.09 -81.66
N ALA A 2 27.12 34.14 -80.86
CA ALA A 2 28.14 34.65 -79.96
C ALA A 2 28.16 33.84 -78.65
N LYS A 3 29.20 33.03 -78.43
CA LYS A 3 29.45 32.35 -77.16
C LYS A 3 29.84 33.41 -76.11
N LYS A 4 28.95 33.67 -75.14
CA LYS A 4 29.27 34.49 -73.96
C LYS A 4 30.43 33.84 -73.19
N LYS A 5 31.62 34.44 -73.24
CA LYS A 5 32.73 34.10 -72.35
C LYS A 5 32.40 34.65 -70.96
N THR A 6 32.00 33.79 -70.03
CA THR A 6 31.92 34.14 -68.61
C THR A 6 33.31 34.45 -68.08
N SER A 7 33.46 35.57 -67.38
CA SER A 7 34.75 35.96 -66.81
C SER A 7 35.13 35.01 -65.65
N PRO A 8 36.41 34.63 -65.52
CA PRO A 8 36.87 33.74 -64.44
C PRO A 8 36.51 34.28 -63.05
N SER A 9 36.55 35.61 -62.87
CA SER A 9 36.14 36.27 -61.62
C SER A 9 34.69 36.00 -61.19
N LYS A 10 33.78 35.73 -62.12
CA LYS A 10 32.38 35.44 -61.80
C LYS A 10 32.24 34.02 -61.25
N ILE A 11 32.96 33.08 -61.85
CA ILE A 11 33.00 31.68 -61.43
C ILE A 11 33.59 31.56 -60.02
N GLU A 12 34.67 32.28 -59.73
CA GLU A 12 35.29 32.31 -58.39
C GLU A 12 34.34 32.87 -57.32
N ARG A 13 33.57 33.91 -57.63
CA ARG A 13 32.54 34.45 -56.72
C ARG A 13 31.39 33.48 -56.48
N GLU A 14 30.95 32.77 -57.51
CA GLU A 14 29.91 31.75 -57.38
C GLU A 14 30.41 30.53 -56.56
N LEU A 15 31.67 30.12 -56.77
CA LEU A 15 32.30 29.05 -55.98
C LEU A 15 32.45 29.45 -54.51
N THR A 16 32.94 30.65 -54.22
CA THR A 16 33.05 31.12 -52.83
C THR A 16 31.68 31.21 -52.15
N ALA A 17 30.69 31.83 -52.79
CA ALA A 17 29.33 31.91 -52.25
C ALA A 17 28.68 30.52 -52.02
N THR A 18 28.92 29.56 -52.92
CA THR A 18 28.42 28.19 -52.72
C THR A 18 29.13 27.48 -51.58
N THR A 19 30.45 27.64 -51.44
CA THR A 19 31.21 27.07 -50.31
C THR A 19 30.76 27.64 -48.97
N GLU A 20 30.51 28.94 -48.87
CA GLU A 20 29.98 29.57 -47.66
C GLU A 20 28.58 29.06 -47.32
N LYS A 21 27.71 28.95 -48.34
CA LYS A 21 26.36 28.39 -48.16
C LYS A 21 26.39 26.95 -47.66
N LEU A 22 27.30 26.14 -48.18
CA LEU A 22 27.50 24.76 -47.74
C LEU A 22 28.03 24.69 -46.31
N ARG A 23 29.03 25.51 -45.95
CA ARG A 23 29.54 25.61 -44.57
C ARG A 23 28.44 26.03 -43.59
N ALA A 24 27.64 27.02 -43.93
CA ALA A 24 26.53 27.47 -43.10
C ALA A 24 25.45 26.38 -42.92
N ARG A 25 25.20 25.57 -43.96
CA ARG A 25 24.30 24.41 -43.87
C ARG A 25 24.87 23.32 -42.97
N LEU A 26 26.17 23.04 -43.10
CA LEU A 26 26.88 22.05 -42.29
C LEU A 26 26.83 22.44 -40.80
N ALA A 27 27.18 23.68 -40.47
CA ALA A 27 27.09 24.18 -39.09
C ALA A 27 25.67 24.10 -38.50
N LYS A 28 24.64 24.42 -39.31
CA LYS A 28 23.23 24.27 -38.88
C LYS A 28 22.84 22.79 -38.68
N ALA A 29 23.35 21.89 -39.50
CA ALA A 29 23.10 20.45 -39.37
C ALA A 29 23.77 19.88 -38.11
N GLU A 30 25.01 20.27 -37.84
CA GLU A 30 25.75 19.90 -36.62
C GLU A 30 25.02 20.38 -35.36
N ALA A 31 24.62 21.65 -35.30
CA ALA A 31 23.87 22.19 -34.16
C ALA A 31 22.53 21.44 -33.93
N LYS A 32 21.85 21.04 -35.01
CA LYS A 32 20.63 20.22 -34.91
C LYS A 32 20.93 18.81 -34.42
N ALA A 33 22.01 18.20 -34.91
CA ALA A 33 22.43 16.86 -34.48
C ALA A 33 22.78 16.83 -33.00
N GLU A 34 23.50 17.85 -32.50
CA GLU A 34 23.77 17.99 -31.06
C GLU A 34 22.49 18.14 -30.24
N LYS A 35 21.56 18.99 -30.69
CA LYS A 35 20.26 19.16 -30.04
C LYS A 35 19.43 17.88 -30.00
N TRP A 36 19.40 17.12 -31.10
CA TRP A 36 18.71 15.83 -31.13
C TRP A 36 19.38 14.79 -30.24
N LYS A 37 20.71 14.80 -30.17
CA LYS A 37 21.47 13.92 -29.28
C LYS A 37 21.20 14.24 -27.81
N SER A 38 21.10 15.52 -27.44
CA SER A 38 20.73 15.90 -26.06
C SER A 38 19.28 15.50 -25.75
N GLN A 39 18.35 15.81 -26.65
CA GLN A 39 16.93 15.43 -26.51
C GLN A 39 16.75 13.91 -26.39
N ALA A 40 17.47 13.13 -27.19
CA ALA A 40 17.42 11.67 -27.12
C ALA A 40 17.93 11.14 -25.76
N LYS A 41 19.01 11.72 -25.23
CA LYS A 41 19.52 11.35 -23.89
C LYS A 41 18.52 11.69 -22.79
N ASP A 42 17.86 12.84 -22.87
CA ASP A 42 16.87 13.25 -21.87
C ASP A 42 15.60 12.39 -21.94
N ALA A 43 15.15 12.06 -23.15
CA ALA A 43 14.05 11.12 -23.38
C ALA A 43 14.39 9.71 -22.87
N GLN A 44 15.62 9.24 -23.07
CA GLN A 44 16.07 7.96 -22.52
C GLN A 44 16.05 7.95 -20.99
N LYS A 45 16.55 9.02 -20.36
CA LYS A 45 16.53 9.14 -18.89
C LYS A 45 15.10 9.18 -18.34
N SER A 46 14.19 9.90 -19.00
CA SER A 46 12.79 9.97 -18.56
C SER A 46 12.07 8.64 -18.76
N ALA A 47 12.33 7.91 -19.85
CA ALA A 47 11.81 6.57 -20.08
C ALA A 47 12.24 5.61 -18.97
N VAL A 48 13.54 5.53 -18.64
CA VAL A 48 14.04 4.69 -17.54
C VAL A 48 13.43 5.07 -16.20
N ALA A 49 13.24 6.36 -15.94
CA ALA A 49 12.60 6.83 -14.71
C ALA A 49 11.12 6.43 -14.63
N LEU A 50 10.40 6.48 -15.76
CA LEU A 50 9.00 6.04 -15.86
C LEU A 50 8.87 4.53 -15.69
N GLU A 51 9.73 3.75 -16.34
CA GLU A 51 9.79 2.28 -16.19
C GLU A 51 10.02 1.90 -14.72
N LYS A 52 10.95 2.56 -14.04
CA LYS A 52 11.20 2.32 -12.60
C LYS A 52 10.00 2.67 -11.73
N LYS A 53 9.26 3.73 -12.07
CA LYS A 53 8.02 4.09 -11.34
C LYS A 53 6.92 3.05 -11.59
N LEU A 54 6.78 2.59 -12.82
CA LEU A 54 5.79 1.58 -13.20
C LEU A 54 6.08 0.24 -12.50
N ALA A 55 7.33 -0.22 -12.51
CA ALA A 55 7.76 -1.40 -11.77
C ALA A 55 7.41 -1.31 -10.27
N ARG A 56 7.70 -0.18 -9.63
CA ARG A 56 7.34 0.05 -8.22
C ARG A 56 5.83 0.05 -7.96
N GLN A 57 5.03 0.52 -8.90
CA GLN A 57 3.58 0.49 -8.78
C GLN A 57 3.03 -0.93 -8.91
N VAL A 58 3.57 -1.73 -9.85
CA VAL A 58 3.22 -3.15 -9.99
C VAL A 58 3.56 -3.91 -8.71
N ASP A 59 4.78 -3.75 -8.18
CA ASP A 59 5.19 -4.40 -6.92
C ASP A 59 4.27 -4.04 -5.74
N ARG A 60 3.85 -2.77 -5.65
CA ARG A 60 2.92 -2.32 -4.61
C ARG A 60 1.54 -2.93 -4.78
N ALA A 61 1.03 -2.98 -6.01
CA ALA A 61 -0.26 -3.58 -6.31
C ALA A 61 -0.26 -5.07 -5.98
N ASP A 62 0.82 -5.79 -6.28
CA ASP A 62 0.91 -7.23 -5.99
C ASP A 62 1.05 -7.50 -4.49
N LYS A 63 1.84 -6.71 -3.76
CA LYS A 63 1.88 -6.77 -2.28
C LYS A 63 0.51 -6.47 -1.67
N ALA A 64 -0.22 -5.48 -2.19
CA ALA A 64 -1.56 -5.16 -1.71
C ALA A 64 -2.55 -6.32 -1.98
N LYS A 65 -2.50 -6.93 -3.17
CA LYS A 65 -3.31 -8.11 -3.49
C LYS A 65 -3.00 -9.30 -2.58
N GLN A 66 -1.71 -9.55 -2.28
CA GLN A 66 -1.32 -10.62 -1.37
C GLN A 66 -1.83 -10.37 0.06
N LYS A 67 -1.70 -9.13 0.57
CA LYS A 67 -2.27 -8.75 1.88
C LYS A 67 -3.79 -8.93 1.91
N ALA A 68 -4.49 -8.44 0.90
CA ALA A 68 -5.95 -8.60 0.81
C ALA A 68 -6.39 -10.07 0.77
N LYS A 69 -5.63 -10.93 0.08
CA LYS A 69 -5.87 -12.39 0.08
C LYS A 69 -5.65 -13.00 1.46
N ALA A 70 -4.59 -12.60 2.16
CA ALA A 70 -4.31 -13.06 3.52
C ALA A 70 -5.40 -12.61 4.51
N ASP A 71 -5.80 -11.34 4.44
CA ASP A 71 -6.88 -10.79 5.28
C ASP A 71 -8.22 -11.48 5.00
N ARG A 72 -8.54 -11.75 3.73
CA ARG A 72 -9.74 -12.51 3.36
C ARG A 72 -9.70 -13.93 3.91
N LYS A 73 -8.54 -14.60 3.86
CA LYS A 73 -8.38 -15.94 4.44
C LYS A 73 -8.55 -15.90 5.97
N ALA A 74 -7.95 -14.92 6.64
CA ALA A 74 -8.08 -14.75 8.09
C ALA A 74 -9.53 -14.50 8.50
N ARG A 75 -10.26 -13.64 7.78
CA ARG A 75 -11.70 -13.41 8.03
C ARG A 75 -12.52 -14.69 7.88
N LYS A 76 -12.26 -15.48 6.82
CA LYS A 76 -12.98 -16.74 6.61
C LYS A 76 -12.73 -17.77 7.72
N VAL A 77 -11.52 -17.80 8.29
CA VAL A 77 -11.20 -18.68 9.44
C VAL A 77 -11.93 -18.22 10.70
N VAL A 78 -11.98 -16.91 10.96
CA VAL A 78 -12.73 -16.36 12.11
C VAL A 78 -14.23 -16.63 11.97
N GLU A 79 -14.78 -16.43 10.78
CA GLU A 79 -16.20 -16.70 10.48
C GLU A 79 -16.55 -18.19 10.68
N ALA A 80 -15.73 -19.10 10.16
CA ALA A 80 -15.91 -20.54 10.38
C ALA A 80 -15.81 -20.94 11.86
N ALA A 81 -14.90 -20.32 12.63
CA ALA A 81 -14.77 -20.58 14.07
C ALA A 81 -15.98 -20.06 14.88
N VAL A 82 -16.55 -18.92 14.48
CA VAL A 82 -17.78 -18.39 15.09
C VAL A 82 -18.96 -19.33 14.81
N GLU A 83 -19.06 -19.87 13.61
CA GLU A 83 -20.14 -20.79 13.22
C GLU A 83 -20.02 -22.15 13.92
N GLN A 84 -18.82 -22.70 14.05
CA GLN A 84 -18.58 -23.92 14.84
C GLN A 84 -18.91 -23.74 16.33
N ASN A 85 -18.55 -22.60 16.94
CA ASN A 85 -18.90 -22.34 18.35
C ASN A 85 -20.42 -22.14 18.54
N ALA A 86 -21.13 -21.63 17.53
CA ALA A 86 -22.58 -21.52 17.56
C ALA A 86 -23.26 -22.90 17.47
N GLN A 87 -22.74 -23.82 16.64
CA GLN A 87 -23.23 -25.18 16.50
C GLN A 87 -23.01 -26.03 17.77
N GLU A 88 -21.84 -25.93 18.40
CA GLU A 88 -21.56 -26.61 19.68
C GLU A 88 -22.49 -26.13 20.82
N ARG A 89 -22.91 -24.86 20.80
CA ARG A 89 -23.88 -24.32 21.78
C ARG A 89 -25.30 -24.83 21.56
N THR A 90 -25.70 -25.15 20.32
CA THR A 90 -27.02 -25.70 20.04
C THR A 90 -27.09 -27.21 20.29
N GLU A 91 -25.99 -27.95 20.12
CA GLU A 91 -25.95 -29.39 20.45
C GLU A 91 -25.79 -29.65 21.97
N ALA A 92 -25.07 -28.78 22.70
CA ALA A 92 -25.03 -28.84 24.17
C ALA A 92 -26.36 -28.45 24.84
N ALA A 93 -27.23 -27.72 24.15
CA ALA A 93 -28.55 -27.36 24.66
C ALA A 93 -29.60 -28.49 24.48
N ASP A 94 -29.38 -29.45 23.57
CA ASP A 94 -30.30 -30.58 23.34
C ASP A 94 -29.93 -31.83 24.16
N ALA A 95 -28.66 -31.97 24.59
CA ALA A 95 -28.23 -33.05 25.48
C ALA A 95 -28.34 -32.72 26.99
N GLY A 96 -28.86 -31.55 27.35
CA GLY A 96 -28.75 -30.98 28.70
C GLY A 96 -30.04 -30.41 29.28
N ALA A 97 -31.21 -30.94 28.92
CA ALA A 97 -32.46 -30.65 29.63
C ALA A 97 -32.45 -31.33 31.01
N GLY A 98 -31.67 -30.82 31.95
CA GLY A 98 -31.61 -31.38 33.30
C GLY A 98 -30.45 -30.92 34.16
N ALA A 99 -30.25 -29.61 34.36
CA ALA A 99 -29.42 -29.14 35.48
C ALA A 99 -29.79 -27.71 35.91
N SER A 100 -30.73 -27.64 36.85
CA SER A 100 -30.72 -26.77 38.02
C SER A 100 -30.21 -25.33 37.85
N VAL A 101 -31.16 -24.42 37.63
CA VAL A 101 -31.02 -23.01 38.01
C VAL A 101 -30.92 -22.96 39.54
N VAL A 102 -29.72 -22.70 40.07
CA VAL A 102 -29.52 -22.35 41.48
C VAL A 102 -29.31 -20.83 41.56
N PRO A 103 -30.07 -20.12 42.40
CA PRO A 103 -30.03 -18.66 42.48
C PRO A 103 -28.76 -18.15 43.16
N ALA A 104 -28.47 -16.88 42.86
CA ALA A 104 -27.39 -16.07 43.40
C ALA A 104 -27.27 -16.22 44.93
N THR A 105 -26.13 -16.78 45.35
CA THR A 105 -25.63 -16.59 46.72
C THR A 105 -24.57 -15.50 46.67
N GLU A 106 -24.69 -14.55 47.59
CA GLU A 106 -23.79 -13.43 47.86
C GLU A 106 -22.40 -13.95 48.26
N GLN A 107 -21.66 -14.49 47.29
CA GLN A 107 -20.31 -14.98 47.53
C GLN A 107 -19.39 -13.76 47.66
N VAL A 108 -18.84 -13.57 48.87
CA VAL A 108 -17.82 -12.55 49.14
C VAL A 108 -16.66 -12.73 48.14
N PRO A 109 -16.23 -11.67 47.45
CA PRO A 109 -15.16 -11.76 46.46
C PRO A 109 -13.82 -12.18 47.09
N ASP A 110 -13.44 -13.43 46.85
CA ASP A 110 -12.21 -14.06 47.38
C ASP A 110 -11.11 -14.19 46.32
N GLU A 111 -9.87 -14.42 46.78
CA GLU A 111 -8.68 -14.57 45.91
C GLU A 111 -8.78 -15.76 44.93
N SER A 112 -9.67 -16.73 45.20
CA SER A 112 -9.96 -17.85 44.32
C SER A 112 -10.70 -17.44 43.03
N TRP A 113 -11.24 -16.23 42.97
CA TRP A 113 -11.99 -15.78 41.80
C TRP A 113 -11.08 -15.46 40.62
N THR A 114 -11.54 -15.82 39.43
CA THR A 114 -10.89 -15.44 38.18
C THR A 114 -11.14 -13.97 37.87
N VAL A 115 -10.21 -13.31 37.16
CA VAL A 115 -10.34 -11.89 36.78
C VAL A 115 -11.61 -11.62 35.98
N THR A 116 -12.04 -12.57 35.16
CA THR A 116 -13.29 -12.48 34.39
C THR A 116 -14.51 -12.40 35.30
N ARG A 117 -14.56 -13.23 36.36
CA ARG A 117 -15.64 -13.22 37.35
C ARG A 117 -15.64 -11.93 38.18
N LEU A 118 -14.46 -11.48 38.61
CA LEU A 118 -14.31 -10.22 39.34
C LEU A 118 -14.73 -8.99 38.50
N ARG A 119 -14.45 -8.99 37.20
CA ARG A 119 -14.90 -7.92 36.30
C ARG A 119 -16.40 -7.96 36.03
N ALA A 120 -17.00 -9.15 36.00
CA ALA A 120 -18.44 -9.29 35.88
C ALA A 120 -19.15 -8.73 37.12
N GLU A 121 -18.66 -9.09 38.31
CA GLU A 121 -19.18 -8.57 39.58
C GLU A 121 -18.97 -7.06 39.71
N ALA A 122 -17.77 -6.57 39.40
CA ALA A 122 -17.47 -5.14 39.41
C ALA A 122 -18.35 -4.34 38.44
N ARG A 123 -18.80 -4.95 37.33
CA ARG A 123 -19.77 -4.33 36.43
C ARG A 123 -21.18 -4.31 37.04
N ALA A 124 -21.59 -5.40 37.69
CA ALA A 124 -22.88 -5.48 38.39
C ALA A 124 -22.97 -4.46 39.53
N GLN A 125 -21.86 -4.22 40.24
CA GLN A 125 -21.72 -3.23 41.31
C GLN A 125 -21.40 -1.81 40.81
N GLY A 126 -21.30 -1.58 39.49
CA GLY A 126 -21.09 -0.24 38.92
C GLY A 126 -19.70 0.38 39.16
N VAL A 127 -18.66 -0.43 39.43
CA VAL A 127 -17.30 0.07 39.70
C VAL A 127 -16.68 0.71 38.45
N ALA A 128 -16.49 2.03 38.48
CA ALA A 128 -15.90 2.76 37.37
C ALA A 128 -14.47 2.28 37.05
N GLY A 129 -14.19 2.12 35.74
CA GLY A 129 -12.86 1.73 35.27
C GLY A 129 -12.46 0.28 35.57
N TYR A 130 -13.39 -0.61 35.93
CA TYR A 130 -13.12 -2.01 36.29
C TYR A 130 -12.25 -2.77 35.25
N SER A 131 -12.33 -2.44 33.96
CA SER A 131 -11.55 -3.10 32.90
C SER A 131 -10.03 -2.89 33.05
N ARG A 132 -9.63 -1.72 33.57
CA ARG A 132 -8.22 -1.33 33.74
C ARG A 132 -7.65 -1.75 35.09
N LYS A 133 -8.49 -2.21 36.02
CA LYS A 133 -8.07 -2.65 37.36
C LYS A 133 -7.46 -4.05 37.29
N THR A 134 -6.38 -4.26 38.05
CA THR A 134 -5.74 -5.58 38.23
C THR A 134 -6.58 -6.45 39.18
N LYS A 135 -6.28 -7.76 39.27
CA LYS A 135 -7.01 -8.71 40.14
C LYS A 135 -7.11 -8.23 41.59
N ALA A 136 -5.99 -7.78 42.16
CA ALA A 136 -5.93 -7.27 43.52
C ALA A 136 -6.77 -5.99 43.70
N GLN A 137 -6.73 -5.06 42.73
CA GLN A 137 -7.52 -3.83 42.76
C GLN A 137 -9.02 -4.08 42.63
N LEU A 138 -9.42 -5.12 41.87
CA LEU A 138 -10.81 -5.53 41.76
C LEU A 138 -11.32 -6.13 43.08
N LEU A 139 -10.54 -7.00 43.72
CA LEU A 139 -10.88 -7.55 45.04
C LEU A 139 -11.02 -6.45 46.10
N ALA A 140 -10.11 -5.46 46.10
CA ALA A 140 -10.18 -4.33 47.03
C ALA A 140 -11.37 -3.39 46.78
N SER A 141 -11.89 -3.31 45.55
CA SER A 141 -13.05 -2.46 45.22
C SER A 141 -14.40 -3.14 45.48
N LEU A 142 -14.40 -4.45 45.73
CA LEU A 142 -15.59 -5.28 45.88
C LEU A 142 -15.75 -5.85 47.32
N ARG A 143 -14.84 -5.48 48.22
CA ARG A 143 -14.98 -5.66 49.67
C ARG A 143 -15.61 -4.42 50.27
#